data_AF-A0AAV9E735-F1
#
_entry.id   AF-A0AAV9E735-F1
#
_cell.length_a   1.000
_cell.length_b   1.000
_cell.length_c   1.000
_cell.angle_alpha   90.00
_cell.angle_beta   90.00
_cell.angle_gamma   90.00
#
_symmetry.space_group_name_H-M   'P 1'
#
loop_
_entity.id
_entity.type
_entity.pdbx_description
1 polymer ?
#
loop_
_entity_poly.entity_id
_entity_poly.type
_entity_poly.pdbx_seq_one_letter_code
_entity_poly.pdbx_strand_id
1 'polypeptide(L)'
;MDALEAAKTLARANRAIVAVSGAVGLITDGDRVVGAHNGVPMMQKITATGCAVTALIAAFVAVNPSHAFEATASALAIFRLAGELGMANCQGTCISQDEPDRFAA
;
A
#
# COMPACT_ATOMS: atom_id res chain seq x y z
N MET A 1 0.90 14.01 -16.37
CA MET A 1 1.29 14.16 -14.96
C MET A 1 1.42 12.76 -14.39
N ASP A 2 2.58 12.41 -13.84
CA ASP A 2 2.82 11.08 -13.23
C ASP A 2 2.22 11.02 -11.81
N ALA A 3 1.90 9.82 -11.32
CA ALA A 3 1.33 9.55 -10.00
C ALA A 3 2.17 10.16 -8.87
N LEU A 4 3.50 10.17 -8.99
CA LEU A 4 4.38 10.81 -8.02
C LEU A 4 4.15 12.33 -7.95
N GLU A 5 4.08 13.01 -9.09
CA GLU A 5 3.88 14.46 -9.12
C GLU A 5 2.47 14.84 -8.64
N ALA A 6 1.47 14.02 -8.94
CA ALA A 6 0.13 14.18 -8.38
C ALA A 6 0.13 14.01 -6.85
N ALA A 7 0.82 12.99 -6.33
CA ALA A 7 0.93 12.75 -4.90
C ALA A 7 1.66 13.88 -4.16
N LYS A 8 2.78 14.38 -4.70
CA LYS A 8 3.50 15.53 -4.14
C LYS A 8 2.63 16.78 -4.12
N THR A 9 1.91 17.05 -5.21
CA THR A 9 1.02 18.21 -5.31
C THR A 9 -0.08 18.13 -4.25
N LEU A 10 -0.70 16.95 -4.10
CA LEU A 10 -1.74 16.71 -3.11
C LEU A 10 -1.22 16.83 -1.67
N ALA A 11 -0.01 16.31 -1.41
CA ALA A 11 0.64 16.37 -0.10
C ALA A 11 0.91 17.82 0.32
N ARG A 12 1.50 18.63 -0.56
CA ARG A 12 1.77 20.05 -0.30
C ARG A 12 0.49 20.86 -0.12
N ALA A 13 -0.52 20.62 -0.98
CA ALA A 13 -1.78 21.35 -0.93
C ALA A 13 -2.54 21.13 0.39
N ASN A 14 -2.46 19.92 0.95
CA ASN A 14 -3.19 19.55 2.16
C ASN A 14 -2.33 19.53 3.43
N ARG A 15 -1.01 19.79 3.32
CA ARG A 15 -0.04 19.60 4.42
C ARG A 15 -0.16 18.22 5.05
N ALA A 16 -0.24 17.20 4.20
CA ALA A 16 -0.55 15.83 4.59
C ALA A 16 0.45 14.84 4.00
N ILE A 17 0.57 13.68 4.65
CA ILE A 17 1.29 12.54 4.10
C ILE A 17 0.35 11.81 3.14
N VAL A 18 0.81 11.57 1.92
CA VAL A 18 0.08 10.85 0.88
C VAL A 18 0.78 9.51 0.64
N ALA A 19 0.02 8.43 0.82
CA ALA A 19 0.42 7.07 0.46
C ALA A 19 -0.33 6.64 -0.80
N VAL A 20 0.39 6.26 -1.85
CA VAL A 20 -0.15 5.71 -3.09
C VAL A 20 0.07 4.20 -3.08
N SER A 21 -1.00 3.44 -2.90
CA SER A 21 -1.00 1.98 -2.91
C SER A 21 -1.14 1.45 -4.35
N GLY A 22 -0.03 1.47 -5.10
CA GLY A 22 0.07 0.88 -6.43
C GLY A 22 0.96 -0.36 -6.48
N ALA A 23 1.30 -0.80 -7.70
CA ALA A 23 2.30 -1.85 -7.92
C ALA A 23 3.62 -1.56 -7.19
N VAL A 24 4.00 -0.28 -7.11
CA VAL A 24 4.98 0.25 -6.16
C VAL A 24 4.23 1.07 -5.11
N GLY A 25 4.55 0.88 -3.85
CA GLY A 25 3.96 1.64 -2.74
C GLY A 25 4.75 2.92 -2.59
N LEU A 26 4.12 4.08 -2.73
CA LEU A 26 4.83 5.35 -2.66
C LEU A 26 4.31 6.19 -1.50
N ILE A 27 5.20 6.80 -0.73
CA ILE A 27 4.86 7.71 0.37
C ILE A 27 5.53 9.05 0.12
N THR A 28 4.81 10.14 0.27
CA THR A 28 5.36 11.51 0.19
C THR A 28 4.64 12.47 1.12
N ASP A 29 5.37 13.41 1.71
CA ASP A 29 4.84 14.59 2.42
C ASP A 29 4.90 15.87 1.56
N GLY A 30 5.31 15.73 0.29
CA GLY A 30 5.52 16.85 -0.64
C GLY A 30 7.00 17.19 -0.86
N ASP A 31 7.87 16.92 0.11
CA ASP A 31 9.30 17.23 0.04
C ASP A 31 10.13 15.95 -0.02
N ARG A 32 9.76 14.97 0.80
CA ARG A 32 10.37 13.64 0.89
C ARG A 32 9.54 12.64 0.09
N VAL A 33 10.21 11.63 -0.45
CA VAL A 33 9.57 10.52 -1.15
C VAL A 33 10.26 9.23 -0.72
N VAL A 34 9.46 8.21 -0.40
CA VAL A 34 9.94 6.84 -0.12
C VAL A 34 9.13 5.85 -0.94
N GLY A 35 9.82 4.87 -1.53
CA GLY A 35 9.22 3.78 -2.28
C GLY A 35 9.36 2.44 -1.58
N ALA A 36 8.25 1.71 -1.45
CA ALA A 36 8.16 0.33 -1.01
C ALA A 36 7.95 -0.57 -2.24
N HIS A 37 8.97 -1.36 -2.58
CA HIS A 37 9.03 -2.19 -3.80
C HIS A 37 8.62 -3.66 -3.58
N ASN A 38 8.30 -4.03 -2.35
CA ASN A 38 7.83 -5.35 -1.94
C ASN A 38 6.33 -5.55 -2.25
N GLY A 39 5.74 -6.72 -2.04
CA GLY A 39 4.32 -7.02 -2.29
C GLY A 39 4.08 -7.85 -3.55
N VAL A 40 2.86 -8.37 -3.69
CA VAL A 40 2.51 -9.31 -4.76
C VAL A 40 1.33 -8.78 -5.61
N PRO A 41 1.35 -8.91 -6.95
CA PRO A 41 0.28 -8.40 -7.83
C PRO A 41 -1.11 -8.93 -7.44
N MET A 42 -1.15 -10.15 -6.91
CA MET A 42 -2.32 -10.81 -6.37
C MET A 42 -3.10 -9.96 -5.35
N MET A 43 -2.43 -9.09 -4.57
CA MET A 43 -3.10 -8.24 -3.57
C MET A 43 -4.14 -7.29 -4.19
N GLN A 44 -4.00 -6.93 -5.47
CA GLN A 44 -4.98 -6.10 -6.18
C GLN A 44 -6.29 -6.85 -6.47
N LYS A 45 -6.30 -8.19 -6.36
CA LYS A 45 -7.47 -9.04 -6.57
C LYS A 45 -8.23 -9.34 -5.27
N ILE A 46 -7.72 -8.91 -4.12
CA ILE A 46 -8.37 -9.11 -2.81
C ILE A 46 -9.20 -7.88 -2.47
N THR A 47 -10.49 -8.08 -2.22
CA THR A 47 -11.39 -6.99 -1.78
C THR A 47 -10.93 -6.38 -0.46
N ALA A 48 -11.18 -5.09 -0.28
CA ALA A 48 -10.84 -4.33 0.92
C ALA A 48 -9.34 -4.22 1.27
N THR A 49 -8.42 -4.62 0.39
CA THR A 49 -6.96 -4.46 0.60
C THR A 49 -6.55 -3.01 0.88
N GLY A 50 -7.17 -2.05 0.17
CA GLY A 50 -6.95 -0.61 0.41
C GLY A 50 -7.44 -0.13 1.79
N CYS A 51 -8.58 -0.64 2.25
CA CYS A 51 -9.11 -0.31 3.58
C CYS A 51 -8.23 -0.91 4.68
N ALA A 52 -7.79 -2.16 4.50
CA ALA A 52 -6.92 -2.85 5.44
C ALA A 52 -5.59 -2.12 5.64
N VAL A 53 -4.92 -1.72 4.55
CA VAL A 53 -3.66 -0.97 4.66
C VAL A 53 -3.87 0.41 5.30
N THR A 54 -4.98 1.08 5.01
CA THR A 54 -5.31 2.37 5.63
C THR A 54 -5.52 2.24 7.14
N ALA A 55 -6.24 1.20 7.58
CA ALA A 55 -6.41 0.91 9.00
C ALA A 55 -5.09 0.61 9.70
N LEU A 56 -4.19 -0.13 9.04
CA LEU A 56 -2.85 -0.41 9.57
C LEU A 56 -2.00 0.85 9.69
N ILE A 57 -2.01 1.71 8.67
CA ILE A 57 -1.33 3.03 8.72
C ILE A 57 -1.85 3.84 9.90
N ALA A 58 -3.17 3.91 10.09
CA ALA A 58 -3.76 4.64 11.22
C ALA A 58 -3.28 4.09 12.57
N ALA A 59 -3.19 2.77 12.74
CA ALA A 59 -2.67 2.15 13.96
C ALA A 59 -1.20 2.52 14.22
N PHE A 60 -0.35 2.51 13.18
CA PHE A 60 1.06 2.87 13.29
C PHE A 60 1.26 4.36 13.62
N VAL A 61 0.49 5.23 12.97
CA VAL A 61 0.53 6.68 13.23
C VAL A 61 0.02 6.99 14.64
N ALA A 62 -1.01 6.28 15.12
CA ALA A 62 -1.56 6.49 16.46
C ALA A 62 -0.53 6.24 17.58
N VAL A 63 0.37 5.27 17.42
CA VAL A 63 1.42 4.97 18.40
C VAL A 63 2.66 5.85 18.26
N ASN A 64 2.88 6.48 17.10
CA ASN A 64 4.03 7.33 16.84
C ASN A 64 3.68 8.57 16.00
N PRO A 65 2.88 9.51 16.55
CA PRO A 65 2.34 10.63 15.79
C PRO A 65 3.41 11.66 15.37
N SER A 66 4.51 11.80 16.14
CA SER A 66 5.61 12.70 15.80
C SER A 66 6.44 12.21 14.61
N HIS A 67 6.34 10.93 14.26
CA HIS A 67 7.02 10.30 13.13
C HIS A 67 6.01 9.67 12.17
N ALA A 68 4.91 10.37 11.88
CA ALA A 68 3.82 9.86 11.04
C ALA A 68 4.29 9.43 9.64
N PHE A 69 5.32 10.07 9.09
CA PHE A 69 5.88 9.71 7.78
C PHE A 69 6.55 8.33 7.83
N GLU A 70 7.44 8.12 8.79
CA GLU A 70 8.14 6.86 9.02
C GLU A 70 7.17 5.74 9.44
N ALA A 71 6.16 6.09 10.25
CA ALA A 71 5.09 5.18 10.65
C ALA A 71 4.27 4.69 9.44
N THR A 72 3.90 5.61 8.54
CA THR A 72 3.19 5.28 7.29
C THR A 72 4.03 4.39 6.38
N ALA A 73 5.31 4.72 6.19
CA ALA A 73 6.23 3.92 5.39
C ALA A 73 6.41 2.51 5.96
N SER A 74 6.55 2.39 7.28
CA SER A 74 6.69 1.11 7.98
C SER A 74 5.43 0.25 7.86
N ALA A 75 4.25 0.83 8.09
CA ALA A 75 2.98 0.13 7.95
C ALA A 75 2.77 -0.40 6.53
N LEU A 76 3.02 0.44 5.52
CA LEU A 76 2.89 0.05 4.12
C LEU A 76 3.87 -1.07 3.75
N ALA A 77 5.13 -0.98 4.20
CA ALA A 77 6.14 -2.00 3.97
C ALA A 77 5.73 -3.34 4.64
N ILE A 78 5.30 -3.31 5.89
CA ILE A 78 4.87 -4.51 6.62
C ILE A 78 3.66 -5.16 5.95
N PHE A 79 2.66 -4.37 5.56
CA PHE A 79 1.48 -4.89 4.87
C PHE A 79 1.82 -5.61 3.56
N ARG A 80 2.75 -5.04 2.79
CA ARG A 80 3.23 -5.62 1.53
C ARG A 80 4.05 -6.89 1.76
N LEU A 81 4.92 -6.93 2.78
CA LEU A 81 5.63 -8.15 3.20
C LEU A 81 4.65 -9.24 3.64
N ALA A 82 3.62 -8.89 4.41
CA ALA A 82 2.59 -9.83 4.83
C ALA A 82 1.85 -10.43 3.62
N GLY A 83 1.64 -9.65 2.55
CA GLY A 83 1.11 -10.15 1.29
C GLY A 83 2.02 -11.17 0.59
N GLU A 84 3.33 -10.92 0.55
CA GLU A 84 4.31 -11.89 0.03
C GLU A 84 4.31 -13.19 0.83
N LEU A 85 4.34 -13.10 2.16
CA LEU A 85 4.29 -14.25 3.06
C LEU A 85 2.96 -15.01 2.94
N GLY A 86 1.84 -14.29 2.78
CA GLY A 86 0.53 -14.88 2.55
C GLY A 86 0.49 -15.66 1.24
N MET A 87 1.06 -15.10 0.17
CA MET A 87 1.15 -15.79 -1.12
C MET A 87 2.04 -17.04 -1.05
N ALA A 88 3.18 -16.97 -0.35
CA ALA A 88 4.09 -18.11 -0.20
C ALA A 88 3.47 -19.27 0.61
N ASN A 89 2.56 -18.96 1.54
CA ASN A 89 1.95 -19.95 2.44
C ASN A 89 0.51 -20.36 2.05
N CYS A 90 -0.11 -19.73 1.05
CA CYS A 90 -1.44 -20.14 0.58
C CYS A 90 -1.36 -21.51 -0.12
N GLN A 91 -1.82 -22.57 0.55
CA GLN A 91 -1.90 -23.94 0.01
C GLN A 91 -3.19 -24.23 -0.80
N GLY A 92 -4.01 -23.21 -1.12
CA GLY A 92 -5.22 -23.33 -1.95
C GLY A 92 -6.28 -22.23 -1.74
N THR A 93 -7.08 -21.98 -2.78
CA THR A 93 -8.34 -21.19 -2.90
C THR A 93 -8.43 -19.72 -2.46
N CYS A 94 -7.43 -19.11 -1.81
CA CYS A 94 -7.55 -17.68 -1.46
C CYS A 94 -7.73 -16.78 -2.70
N ILE A 95 -7.17 -17.20 -3.84
CA ILE A 95 -7.43 -16.69 -5.19
C ILE A 95 -6.95 -17.79 -6.14
N SER A 96 -7.84 -18.40 -6.92
CA SER A 96 -7.47 -19.43 -7.88
C SER A 96 -6.33 -18.92 -8.77
N GLN A 97 -5.19 -19.61 -8.72
CA GLN A 97 -4.00 -19.32 -9.53
C GLN A 97 -4.23 -19.58 -11.04
N ASP A 98 -5.45 -19.96 -11.45
CA ASP A 98 -5.69 -20.70 -12.69
C ASP A 98 -6.65 -20.08 -13.71
N GLU A 99 -7.23 -18.88 -13.50
CA GLU A 99 -8.09 -18.28 -14.54
C GLU A 99 -7.92 -16.76 -14.66
N PRO A 100 -7.28 -16.27 -15.74
CA PRO A 100 -7.25 -14.85 -16.09
C PRO A 100 -8.63 -14.29 -16.46
N ASP A 101 -9.59 -15.13 -16.84
CA ASP A 101 -10.78 -14.72 -17.60
C ASP A 101 -12.10 -14.73 -16.81
N ARG A 102 -12.09 -15.12 -15.53
CA ARG A 102 -13.33 -15.31 -14.76
C ARG A 102 -14.02 -14.02 -14.29
N PHE A 103 -13.41 -12.86 -14.48
CA PHE A 103 -13.97 -11.54 -14.12
C PHE A 103 -14.11 -10.59 -15.32
N ALA A 104 -14.00 -11.09 -16.55
CA ALA A 104 -14.15 -10.31 -17.78
C ALA A 104 -15.57 -10.37 -18.40
N ALA A 105 -16.59 -10.74 -17.62
CA ALA A 105 -17.99 -10.81 -18.05
C ALA A 105 -18.81 -9.59 -17.59
#